data_AF-A0A8H6U3A2-F1
#
_entry.id   AF-A0A8H6U3A2-F1
#
_cell.length_a   1.000
_cell.length_b   1.000
_cell.length_c   1.000
_cell.angle_alpha   90.00
_cell.angle_beta   90.00
_cell.angle_gamma   90.00
#
_symmetry.space_group_name_H-M   'P 1'
#
loop_
_entity.id
_entity.type
_entity.pdbx_description
1 polymer ?
#
loop_
_entity_poly.entity_id
_entity_poly.type
_entity_poly.pdbx_seq_one_letter_code
_entity_poly.pdbx_strand_id
1 'polypeptide(L)'
;MEKGRFSRTFGPDLLPGMTSTPVIAVPKPHSDALRLISHQSCGSFAPNTMVDAAQTKGPRMDAMQQFIPALLRFRKTNPTARLVLWKSDVWEVFRQVPIHPLAQLKQVVTTNIPTKEEVAAGKDNGPLERNVDWCCTFGSRGLPMIWASVMGLVIWVAIFVKLLADVFCYVDDSYGWEYEHNFLYYTPYDAHMPAKQVKLLLLWDYLGIPHKRAKQLHGSSLPIIGFEIDPNAMTITLPPSSSRPHILCQRLYRHRVPAPHAPRISVTRRLDQLVVQHVFLTPTRVVQHVR
;
A
#
# COMPACT_ATOMS: atom_id res chain seq x y z
N MET A 1 -18.79 3.16 -14.76
CA MET A 1 -19.58 1.90 -14.76
C MET A 1 -18.87 0.73 -15.46
N GLU A 2 -17.95 0.98 -16.39
CA GLU A 2 -17.30 -0.06 -17.23
C GLU A 2 -16.61 -1.20 -16.49
N LYS A 3 -16.14 -0.99 -15.25
CA LYS A 3 -15.49 -2.04 -14.44
C LYS A 3 -16.46 -2.90 -13.60
N GLY A 4 -17.78 -2.70 -13.74
CA GLY A 4 -18.79 -3.51 -13.02
C GLY A 4 -18.75 -3.37 -11.49
N ARG A 5 -18.26 -2.24 -10.96
CA ARG A 5 -18.07 -2.01 -9.50
C ARG A 5 -19.20 -1.24 -8.83
N PHE A 6 -20.14 -0.75 -9.61
CA PHE A 6 -21.24 0.07 -9.14
C PHE A 6 -22.54 -0.49 -9.67
N SER A 7 -23.61 -0.32 -8.89
CA SER A 7 -24.97 -0.54 -9.38
C SER A 7 -25.32 0.44 -10.50
N ARG A 8 -26.40 0.13 -11.21
CA ARG A 8 -27.12 1.16 -11.99
C ARG A 8 -27.56 2.29 -11.06
N THR A 9 -27.75 3.47 -11.63
CA THR A 9 -28.29 4.58 -10.86
C THR A 9 -29.74 4.31 -10.49
N PHE A 10 -30.17 4.82 -9.35
CA PHE A 10 -31.54 4.65 -8.85
C PHE A 10 -32.21 6.00 -8.54
N GLY A 11 -31.72 7.08 -9.17
CA GLY A 11 -32.25 8.43 -9.02
C GLY A 11 -31.66 9.19 -7.83
N PRO A 12 -32.29 10.33 -7.47
CA PRO A 12 -31.75 11.26 -6.49
C PRO A 12 -31.99 10.82 -5.04
N ASP A 13 -33.00 10.00 -4.77
CA ASP A 13 -33.43 9.67 -3.42
C ASP A 13 -32.73 8.43 -2.87
N LEU A 14 -32.29 8.49 -1.61
CA LEU A 14 -31.76 7.31 -0.92
C LEU A 14 -32.91 6.36 -0.61
N LEU A 15 -32.70 5.06 -0.81
CA LEU A 15 -33.63 4.04 -0.35
C LEU A 15 -33.50 3.84 1.17
N PRO A 16 -34.53 3.27 1.83
CA PRO A 16 -34.52 3.05 3.26
C PRO A 16 -33.25 2.33 3.75
N GLY A 17 -32.63 2.86 4.80
CA GLY A 17 -31.43 2.31 5.42
C GLY A 17 -30.12 2.65 4.70
N MET A 18 -30.15 3.33 3.56
CA MET A 18 -28.94 3.75 2.85
C MET A 18 -28.34 5.04 3.42
N THR A 19 -27.02 5.19 3.29
CA THR A 19 -26.31 6.45 3.55
C THR A 19 -25.38 6.79 2.39
N SER A 20 -25.30 8.08 2.05
CA SER A 20 -24.38 8.57 1.02
C SER A 20 -23.06 9.02 1.65
N THR A 21 -21.95 8.63 1.03
CA THR A 21 -20.61 9.13 1.40
C THR A 21 -20.14 10.14 0.34
N PRO A 22 -19.64 11.31 0.74
CA PRO A 22 -19.06 12.25 -0.22
C PRO A 22 -17.78 11.67 -0.84
N VAL A 23 -17.67 11.76 -2.16
CA VAL A 23 -16.49 11.35 -2.92
C VAL A 23 -15.77 12.59 -3.41
N ILE A 24 -14.47 12.65 -3.16
CA ILE A 24 -13.64 13.81 -3.46
C ILE A 24 -12.52 13.37 -4.40
N ALA A 25 -12.30 14.12 -5.46
CA ALA A 25 -11.13 13.97 -6.32
C ALA A 25 -9.93 14.67 -5.69
N VAL A 26 -8.84 13.93 -5.48
CA VAL A 26 -7.58 14.44 -4.93
C VAL A 26 -6.46 14.19 -5.92
N PRO A 27 -5.57 15.15 -6.19
CA PRO A 27 -4.40 14.92 -7.03
C PRO A 27 -3.52 13.79 -6.51
N LYS A 28 -2.99 12.96 -7.40
CA LYS A 28 -1.91 12.04 -7.06
C LYS A 28 -0.61 12.84 -6.99
N PRO A 29 0.23 12.63 -5.96
CA PRO A 29 1.54 13.26 -5.91
C PRO A 29 2.31 12.99 -7.21
N HIS A 30 2.96 14.03 -7.74
CA HIS A 30 3.81 13.94 -8.93
C HIS A 30 3.10 13.44 -10.21
N SER A 31 1.79 13.65 -10.34
CA SER A 31 1.02 13.29 -11.53
C SER A 31 -0.21 14.20 -11.70
N ASP A 32 -0.61 14.45 -12.94
CA ASP A 32 -1.88 15.13 -13.24
C ASP A 32 -3.11 14.23 -13.02
N ALA A 33 -2.89 12.95 -12.71
CA ALA A 33 -3.97 12.02 -12.44
C ALA A 33 -4.63 12.30 -11.08
N LEU A 34 -5.97 12.30 -11.07
CA LEU A 34 -6.77 12.36 -9.85
C LEU A 34 -7.02 10.97 -9.27
N ARG A 35 -7.19 10.87 -7.96
CA ARG A 35 -7.74 9.72 -7.26
C ARG A 35 -9.04 10.11 -6.57
N LEU A 36 -10.06 9.27 -6.72
CA LEU A 36 -11.29 9.42 -5.96
C LEU A 36 -11.09 8.84 -4.55
N ILE A 37 -11.46 9.63 -3.54
CA ILE A 37 -11.43 9.25 -2.14
C ILE A 37 -12.84 9.39 -1.58
N SER A 38 -13.36 8.32 -0.99
CA SER A 38 -14.61 8.35 -0.26
C SER A 38 -14.33 8.89 1.14
N HIS A 39 -14.85 10.05 1.50
CA HIS A 39 -14.65 10.65 2.81
C HIS A 39 -15.56 9.98 3.85
N GLN A 40 -15.26 8.71 4.17
CA GLN A 40 -16.05 7.83 5.05
C GLN A 40 -16.05 8.25 6.53
N SER A 41 -15.45 9.39 6.87
CA SER A 41 -15.48 10.00 8.20
C SER A 41 -16.30 11.30 8.21
N CYS A 42 -17.00 11.64 7.12
CA CYS A 42 -17.80 12.86 7.03
C CYS A 42 -19.16 12.71 7.72
N GLY A 43 -19.48 13.64 8.62
CA GLY A 43 -20.81 13.76 9.23
C GLY A 43 -21.04 12.82 10.41
N SER A 44 -22.20 12.98 11.06
CA SER A 44 -22.54 12.27 12.30
C SER A 44 -22.80 10.77 12.10
N PHE A 45 -23.17 10.37 10.88
CA PHE A 45 -23.49 8.98 10.50
C PHE A 45 -22.46 8.39 9.53
N ALA A 46 -21.20 8.82 9.65
CA ALA A 46 -20.14 8.42 8.74
C ALA A 46 -19.86 6.91 8.81
N PRO A 47 -19.59 6.22 7.69
CA PRO A 47 -19.32 4.78 7.70
C PRO A 47 -18.25 4.31 8.70
N ASN A 48 -17.20 5.11 8.90
CA ASN A 48 -16.11 4.77 9.81
C ASN A 48 -16.50 4.81 11.31
N THR A 49 -17.64 5.38 11.69
CA THR A 49 -18.15 5.31 13.07
C THR A 49 -18.86 4.00 13.35
N MET A 50 -19.29 3.28 12.32
CA MET A 50 -19.95 1.97 12.40
C MET A 50 -18.96 0.80 12.34
N VAL A 51 -17.67 1.06 12.19
CA VAL A 51 -16.61 0.04 12.14
C VAL A 51 -15.95 -0.07 13.50
N ASP A 52 -15.93 -1.29 14.06
CA ASP A 52 -15.26 -1.56 15.34
C ASP A 52 -13.74 -1.39 15.22
N ALA A 53 -13.24 -0.30 15.79
CA ALA A 53 -11.83 0.02 15.78
C ALA A 53 -10.97 -1.01 16.55
N ALA A 54 -11.53 -1.76 17.49
CA ALA A 54 -10.78 -2.82 18.18
C ALA A 54 -10.46 -3.98 17.24
N GLN A 55 -11.35 -4.28 16.29
CA GLN A 55 -11.19 -5.36 15.32
C GLN A 55 -10.36 -4.95 14.11
N THR A 56 -10.31 -3.66 13.79
CA THR A 56 -9.66 -3.17 12.56
C THR A 56 -8.28 -2.52 12.80
N LYS A 57 -7.74 -2.60 14.02
CA LYS A 57 -6.46 -1.99 14.36
C LYS A 57 -5.29 -2.89 13.96
N GLY A 58 -4.25 -2.25 13.43
CA GLY A 58 -2.90 -2.81 13.34
C GLY A 58 -2.76 -3.98 12.35
N PRO A 59 -3.04 -3.79 11.05
CA PRO A 59 -2.67 -4.78 10.05
C PRO A 59 -1.17 -5.05 10.12
N ARG A 60 -0.81 -6.33 10.25
CA ARG A 60 0.58 -6.74 10.16
C ARG A 60 1.00 -6.69 8.70
N MET A 61 1.99 -5.86 8.43
CA MET A 61 2.58 -5.69 7.11
C MET A 61 4.07 -5.92 7.27
N ASP A 62 4.69 -6.56 6.28
CA ASP A 62 6.13 -6.77 6.30
C ASP A 62 6.80 -5.45 5.94
N ALA A 63 7.49 -4.88 6.92
CA ALA A 63 8.32 -3.70 6.74
C ALA A 63 9.80 -4.11 6.67
N MET A 64 10.69 -3.12 6.64
CA MET A 64 12.13 -3.36 6.72
C MET A 64 12.55 -4.14 7.97
N GLN A 65 11.74 -4.13 9.03
CA GLN A 65 11.96 -4.91 10.25
C GLN A 65 11.91 -6.42 10.02
N GLN A 66 11.16 -6.90 9.02
CA GLN A 66 11.11 -8.31 8.65
C GLN A 66 12.12 -8.61 7.54
N PHE A 67 12.21 -7.72 6.56
CA PHE A 67 13.04 -7.90 5.37
C PHE A 67 14.54 -7.94 5.68
N ILE A 68 15.06 -6.97 6.43
CA ILE A 68 16.50 -6.82 6.66
C ILE A 68 17.08 -7.98 7.47
N PRO A 69 16.47 -8.45 8.57
CA PRO A 69 16.97 -9.64 9.28
C PRO A 69 17.00 -10.90 8.41
N ALA A 70 16.01 -11.07 7.52
CA ALA A 70 15.97 -12.21 6.62
C ALA A 70 17.10 -12.16 5.57
N LEU A 71 17.35 -10.98 4.99
CA LEU A 71 18.47 -10.77 4.08
C LEU A 71 19.82 -11.02 4.76
N LEU A 72 20.00 -10.53 5.99
CA LEU A 72 21.19 -10.77 6.80
C LEU A 72 21.39 -12.26 7.12
N ARG A 73 20.31 -12.97 7.48
CA ARG A 73 20.33 -14.41 7.71
C ARG A 73 20.79 -15.17 6.47
N PHE A 74 20.21 -14.84 5.31
CA PHE A 74 20.59 -15.45 4.03
C PHE A 74 22.06 -15.19 3.68
N ARG A 75 22.52 -13.94 3.86
CA ARG A 75 23.89 -13.54 3.56
C ARG A 75 24.92 -14.22 4.45
N LYS A 76 24.56 -14.56 5.71
CA LYS A 76 25.43 -15.30 6.63
C LYS A 76 25.75 -16.71 6.11
N THR A 77 24.79 -17.37 5.47
CA THR A 77 24.96 -18.72 4.91
C THR A 77 25.43 -18.71 3.46
N ASN A 78 25.26 -17.59 2.75
CA ASN A 78 25.61 -17.42 1.34
C ASN A 78 26.44 -16.14 1.11
N PRO A 79 27.68 -16.06 1.63
CA PRO A 79 28.45 -14.81 1.65
C PRO A 79 28.75 -14.28 0.24
N THR A 80 29.03 -15.16 -0.71
CA THR A 80 29.44 -14.81 -2.09
C THR A 80 28.26 -14.73 -3.08
N ALA A 81 27.05 -15.09 -2.65
CA ALA A 81 25.90 -15.10 -3.56
C ALA A 81 25.55 -13.68 -4.03
N ARG A 82 25.45 -13.50 -5.35
CA ARG A 82 24.95 -12.26 -5.93
C ARG A 82 23.44 -12.33 -6.07
N LEU A 83 22.78 -11.26 -5.67
CA LEU A 83 21.33 -11.17 -5.58
C LEU A 83 20.78 -10.06 -6.46
N VAL A 84 19.58 -10.28 -6.97
CA VAL A 84 18.74 -9.26 -7.60
C VAL A 84 17.50 -9.05 -6.72
N LEU A 85 17.17 -7.79 -6.41
CA LEU A 85 15.91 -7.44 -5.75
C LEU A 85 14.79 -7.41 -6.77
N TRP A 86 13.59 -7.70 -6.31
CA TRP A 86 12.38 -7.52 -7.10
C TRP A 86 11.26 -6.95 -6.25
N LYS A 87 10.37 -6.21 -6.91
CA LYS A 87 9.16 -5.61 -6.35
C LYS A 87 8.03 -5.75 -7.37
N SER A 88 6.86 -6.16 -6.88
CA SER A 88 5.64 -6.34 -7.65
C SER A 88 4.50 -5.59 -6.99
N ASP A 89 3.74 -4.82 -7.77
CA ASP A 89 2.60 -4.01 -7.32
C ASP A 89 1.29 -4.58 -7.85
N VAL A 90 0.32 -4.76 -6.95
CA VAL A 90 -1.05 -5.14 -7.30
C VAL A 90 -1.83 -3.93 -7.79
N TRP A 91 -2.50 -4.09 -8.94
CA TRP A 91 -3.30 -3.02 -9.52
C TRP A 91 -4.64 -2.85 -8.81
N GLU A 92 -4.96 -1.62 -8.39
CA GLU A 92 -6.28 -1.26 -7.85
C GLU A 92 -6.75 -2.07 -6.63
N VAL A 93 -5.81 -2.67 -5.90
CA VAL A 93 -5.90 -3.29 -4.56
C VAL A 93 -7.30 -3.26 -3.91
N PHE A 94 -7.69 -2.13 -3.31
CA PHE A 94 -8.94 -2.05 -2.56
C PHE A 94 -10.20 -2.22 -3.40
N ARG A 95 -10.14 -1.87 -4.68
CA ARG A 95 -11.25 -2.03 -5.63
C ARG A 95 -11.39 -3.46 -6.13
N GLN A 96 -10.49 -4.37 -5.74
CA GLN A 96 -10.60 -5.81 -6.02
C GLN A 96 -11.44 -6.55 -4.98
N VAL A 97 -11.68 -5.94 -3.81
CA VAL A 97 -12.42 -6.59 -2.72
C VAL A 97 -13.87 -6.13 -2.74
N PRO A 98 -14.84 -7.01 -3.04
CA PRO A 98 -16.24 -6.70 -2.85
C PRO A 98 -16.54 -6.57 -1.36
N ILE A 99 -17.37 -5.60 -0.99
CA ILE A 99 -17.82 -5.44 0.39
C ILE A 99 -19.17 -6.13 0.58
N HIS A 100 -19.46 -6.58 1.80
CA HIS A 100 -20.71 -7.25 2.13
C HIS A 100 -21.93 -6.37 1.78
N PRO A 101 -23.03 -6.90 1.20
CA PRO A 101 -24.18 -6.11 0.78
C PRO A 101 -24.74 -5.14 1.84
N LEU A 102 -24.78 -5.56 3.10
CA LEU A 102 -25.22 -4.67 4.20
C LEU A 102 -24.32 -3.45 4.39
N ALA A 103 -23.01 -3.59 4.17
CA ALA A 103 -22.07 -2.49 4.22
C ALA A 103 -22.11 -1.63 2.94
N GLN A 104 -22.46 -2.22 1.78
CA GLN A 104 -22.66 -1.49 0.53
C GLN A 104 -23.74 -0.41 0.67
N LEU A 105 -24.83 -0.70 1.42
CA LEU A 105 -25.90 0.26 1.71
C LEU A 105 -25.38 1.55 2.37
N LYS A 106 -24.23 1.48 3.05
CA LYS A 106 -23.66 2.61 3.78
C LYS A 106 -22.69 3.46 2.95
N GLN A 107 -22.35 3.03 1.75
CA GLN A 107 -21.38 3.69 0.86
C GLN A 107 -21.99 4.06 -0.50
N VAL A 108 -23.22 4.56 -0.51
CA VAL A 108 -23.82 5.12 -1.72
C VAL A 108 -23.01 6.33 -2.18
N VAL A 109 -22.72 6.39 -3.47
CA VAL A 109 -22.03 7.51 -4.12
C VAL A 109 -23.07 8.37 -4.82
N THR A 110 -22.99 9.68 -4.60
CA THR A 110 -23.82 10.67 -5.29
C THR A 110 -22.97 11.36 -6.37
N THR A 111 -23.53 11.46 -7.57
CA THR A 111 -22.97 12.14 -8.75
C THR A 111 -23.85 13.32 -9.15
N ASN A 112 -23.37 14.15 -10.09
CA ASN A 112 -23.98 15.42 -10.50
C ASN A 112 -24.05 16.50 -9.40
N ILE A 113 -23.25 16.36 -8.34
CA ILE A 113 -23.10 17.42 -7.34
C ILE A 113 -22.32 18.58 -7.98
N PRO A 114 -22.90 19.79 -8.10
CA PRO A 114 -22.21 20.92 -8.72
C PRO A 114 -21.09 21.44 -7.81
N THR A 115 -20.00 21.91 -8.42
CA THR A 115 -18.96 22.64 -7.68
C THR A 115 -19.44 24.02 -7.26
N LYS A 116 -18.74 24.68 -6.35
CA LYS A 116 -19.10 26.05 -5.94
C LYS A 116 -19.07 27.04 -7.11
N GLU A 117 -18.11 26.85 -8.01
CA GLU A 117 -17.94 27.64 -9.23
C GLU A 117 -19.08 27.38 -10.21
N GLU A 118 -19.50 26.12 -10.37
CA GLU A 118 -20.65 25.74 -11.20
C GLU A 118 -21.96 26.31 -10.66
N VAL A 119 -22.15 26.29 -9.34
CA VAL A 119 -23.29 26.95 -8.69
C VAL A 119 -23.26 28.46 -8.94
N ALA A 120 -22.09 29.10 -8.79
CA ALA A 120 -21.94 30.53 -9.04
C ALA A 120 -22.17 30.92 -10.51
N ALA A 121 -21.84 30.02 -11.45
CA ALA A 121 -22.07 30.18 -12.88
C ALA A 121 -23.50 29.81 -13.31
N GLY A 122 -24.38 29.38 -12.38
CA GLY A 122 -25.75 28.95 -12.68
C GLY A 122 -25.81 27.69 -13.55
N LYS A 123 -24.78 26.83 -13.50
CA LYS A 123 -24.70 25.62 -14.31
C LYS A 123 -25.64 24.55 -13.74
N ASP A 124 -26.52 24.04 -14.58
CA ASP A 124 -27.38 22.89 -14.27
C ASP A 124 -26.65 21.59 -14.66
N ASN A 125 -26.37 20.75 -13.65
CA ASN A 125 -25.77 19.43 -13.83
C ASN A 125 -26.82 18.32 -13.92
N GLY A 126 -28.11 18.66 -13.98
CA GLY A 126 -29.23 17.73 -13.94
C GLY A 126 -29.52 17.23 -12.52
N PRO A 127 -30.43 16.24 -12.38
CA PRO A 127 -30.76 15.68 -11.08
C PRO A 127 -29.55 14.95 -10.48
N LEU A 128 -29.50 14.89 -9.14
CA LEU A 128 -28.56 14.04 -8.44
C LEU A 128 -28.78 12.59 -8.84
N GLU A 129 -27.70 11.86 -9.07
CA GLU A 129 -27.74 10.46 -9.42
C GLU A 129 -26.99 9.65 -8.38
N ARG A 130 -27.63 8.62 -7.82
CA ARG A 130 -27.06 7.77 -6.77
C ARG A 130 -26.84 6.34 -7.26
N ASN A 131 -25.70 5.78 -6.89
CA ASN A 131 -25.33 4.39 -7.17
C ASN A 131 -24.65 3.75 -5.95
N VAL A 132 -24.82 2.44 -5.81
CA VAL A 132 -24.18 1.66 -4.75
C VAL A 132 -22.79 1.26 -5.21
N ASP A 133 -21.76 1.59 -4.43
CA ASP A 133 -20.42 1.04 -4.63
C ASP A 133 -20.34 -0.37 -4.04
N TRP A 134 -19.95 -1.35 -4.86
CA TRP A 134 -19.87 -2.75 -4.44
C TRP A 134 -18.51 -3.14 -3.89
N CYS A 135 -17.48 -2.32 -4.09
CA CYS A 135 -16.12 -2.64 -3.69
C CYS A 135 -15.66 -1.74 -2.55
N CYS A 136 -14.62 -2.15 -1.84
CA CYS A 136 -13.99 -1.29 -0.86
C CYS A 136 -13.38 -0.04 -1.52
N THR A 137 -13.34 1.08 -0.79
CA THR A 137 -12.85 2.37 -1.29
C THR A 137 -11.79 2.96 -0.36
N PHE A 138 -10.88 3.76 -0.92
CA PHE A 138 -10.00 4.61 -0.12
C PHE A 138 -10.81 5.50 0.84
N GLY A 139 -10.33 5.60 2.08
CA GLY A 139 -10.98 6.34 3.17
C GLY A 139 -11.68 5.47 4.21
N SER A 140 -11.87 4.18 3.94
CA SER A 140 -12.39 3.23 4.93
C SER A 140 -11.35 2.87 6.00
N ARG A 141 -11.76 2.89 7.27
CA ARG A 141 -10.94 2.48 8.42
C ARG A 141 -10.73 0.96 8.49
N GLY A 142 -11.71 0.16 8.08
CA GLY A 142 -11.62 -1.31 8.17
C GLY A 142 -10.83 -1.97 7.05
N LEU A 143 -10.70 -1.26 5.94
CA LEU A 143 -10.14 -1.77 4.70
C LEU A 143 -8.67 -2.23 4.77
N PRO A 144 -7.74 -1.52 5.44
CA PRO A 144 -6.36 -2.00 5.57
C PRO A 144 -6.26 -3.40 6.18
N MET A 145 -7.13 -3.74 7.14
CA MET A 145 -7.18 -5.07 7.75
C MET A 145 -7.77 -6.13 6.84
N ILE A 146 -8.85 -5.81 6.14
CA ILE A 146 -9.47 -6.72 5.16
C ILE A 146 -8.45 -7.07 4.08
N TRP A 147 -7.80 -6.05 3.52
CA TRP A 147 -6.79 -6.25 2.49
C TRP A 147 -5.58 -7.03 3.00
N ALA A 148 -5.05 -6.69 4.18
CA ALA A 148 -3.94 -7.41 4.77
C ALA A 148 -4.28 -8.89 5.03
N SER A 149 -5.53 -9.20 5.35
CA SER A 149 -5.99 -10.59 5.52
C SER A 149 -6.01 -11.35 4.19
N VAL A 150 -6.54 -10.72 3.13
CA VAL A 150 -6.56 -11.30 1.77
C VAL A 150 -5.14 -11.53 1.26
N MET A 151 -4.31 -10.48 1.25
CA MET A 151 -2.93 -10.62 0.78
C MET A 151 -2.10 -11.49 1.71
N GLY A 152 -2.33 -11.48 3.01
CA GLY A 152 -1.69 -12.39 3.95
C GLY A 152 -1.92 -13.86 3.58
N LEU A 153 -3.13 -14.22 3.16
CA LEU A 153 -3.42 -15.57 2.64
C LEU A 153 -2.72 -15.84 1.30
N VAL A 154 -2.71 -14.88 0.37
CA VAL A 154 -1.99 -15.02 -0.91
C VAL A 154 -0.50 -15.26 -0.68
N ILE A 155 0.13 -14.49 0.21
CA ILE A 155 1.54 -14.64 0.58
C ILE A 155 1.78 -15.93 1.35
N TRP A 156 0.85 -16.36 2.20
CA TRP A 156 0.91 -17.67 2.83
C TRP A 156 0.93 -18.79 1.78
N VAL A 157 0.06 -18.72 0.76
CA VAL A 157 0.08 -19.68 -0.36
C VAL A 157 1.40 -19.62 -1.11
N ALA A 158 1.92 -18.43 -1.39
CA ALA A 158 3.22 -18.27 -2.05
C ALA A 158 4.35 -18.96 -1.27
N ILE A 159 4.43 -18.74 0.04
CA ILE A 159 5.51 -19.28 0.89
C ILE A 159 5.33 -20.78 1.14
N PHE A 160 4.14 -21.21 1.57
CA PHE A 160 3.95 -22.57 2.09
C PHE A 160 3.46 -23.57 1.05
N VAL A 161 2.77 -23.12 0.00
CA VAL A 161 2.26 -24.01 -1.06
C VAL A 161 3.14 -23.93 -2.31
N LYS A 162 3.56 -22.73 -2.71
CA LYS A 162 4.43 -22.52 -3.88
C LYS A 162 5.93 -22.52 -3.53
N LEU A 163 6.26 -22.65 -2.23
CA LEU A 163 7.63 -22.76 -1.72
C LEU A 163 8.52 -21.55 -2.11
N LEU A 164 7.91 -20.37 -2.19
CA LEU A 164 8.60 -19.10 -2.45
C LEU A 164 9.09 -18.51 -1.12
N ALA A 165 10.24 -18.97 -0.65
CA ALA A 165 10.83 -18.48 0.59
C ALA A 165 11.23 -16.99 0.51
N ASP A 166 11.10 -16.31 1.65
CA ASP A 166 11.48 -14.90 1.85
C ASP A 166 10.78 -13.95 0.86
N VAL A 167 9.45 -14.11 0.73
CA VAL A 167 8.54 -13.16 0.08
C VAL A 167 7.88 -12.30 1.16
N PHE A 168 7.88 -10.99 0.96
CA PHE A 168 7.36 -10.00 1.90
C PHE A 168 6.26 -9.18 1.24
N CYS A 169 5.29 -8.70 2.02
CA CYS A 169 4.22 -7.85 1.51
C CYS A 169 3.90 -6.66 2.42
N TYR A 170 3.85 -5.48 1.81
CA TYR A 170 3.44 -4.23 2.43
C TYR A 170 2.31 -3.59 1.62
N VAL A 171 1.07 -3.74 2.10
CA VAL A 171 -0.14 -3.28 1.39
C VAL A 171 -0.20 -3.87 -0.03
N ASP A 172 0.13 -3.08 -1.04
CA ASP A 172 0.07 -3.38 -2.46
C ASP A 172 1.40 -3.85 -3.05
N ASP A 173 2.50 -3.63 -2.33
CA ASP A 173 3.84 -4.02 -2.71
C ASP A 173 4.17 -5.42 -2.18
N SER A 174 4.52 -6.34 -3.06
CA SER A 174 5.19 -7.60 -2.71
C SER A 174 6.62 -7.56 -3.20
N TYR A 175 7.57 -8.02 -2.38
CA TYR A 175 8.98 -7.87 -2.69
C TYR A 175 9.84 -8.97 -2.07
N GLY A 176 11.06 -9.10 -2.59
CA GLY A 176 12.00 -10.11 -2.16
C GLY A 176 13.31 -10.03 -2.95
N TRP A 177 14.07 -11.12 -2.91
CA TRP A 177 15.28 -11.28 -3.70
C TRP A 177 15.34 -12.64 -4.37
N GLU A 178 16.17 -12.72 -5.40
CA GLU A 178 16.50 -13.92 -6.14
C GLU A 178 18.01 -13.94 -6.43
N TYR A 179 18.57 -15.12 -6.72
CA TYR A 179 19.93 -15.20 -7.25
C TYR A 179 20.03 -14.46 -8.60
N GLU A 180 21.14 -13.74 -8.80
CA GLU A 180 21.35 -12.89 -9.99
C GLU A 180 21.25 -13.64 -11.33
N HIS A 181 21.52 -14.96 -11.34
CA HIS A 181 21.43 -15.79 -12.54
C HIS A 181 20.10 -16.53 -12.68
N ASN A 182 19.18 -16.43 -11.70
CA ASN A 182 17.95 -17.22 -11.68
C ASN A 182 16.75 -16.40 -12.17
N PHE A 183 16.58 -16.41 -13.50
CA PHE A 183 15.52 -15.71 -14.20
C PHE A 183 14.60 -16.70 -14.92
N LEU A 184 13.33 -16.35 -15.03
CA LEU A 184 12.33 -17.08 -15.82
C LEU A 184 11.71 -16.12 -16.83
N TYR A 185 11.32 -16.67 -17.98
CA TYR A 185 10.53 -15.94 -18.96
C TYR A 185 9.07 -15.88 -18.52
N TYR A 186 8.49 -14.68 -18.49
CA TYR A 186 7.10 -14.45 -18.13
C TYR A 186 6.31 -13.97 -19.35
N THR A 187 5.59 -14.92 -19.96
CA THR A 187 4.86 -14.72 -21.22
C THR A 187 3.94 -13.51 -21.23
N PRO A 188 3.13 -13.21 -20.18
CA PRO A 188 2.21 -12.07 -20.22
C PRO A 188 2.88 -10.71 -20.44
N TYR A 189 4.17 -10.59 -20.11
CA TYR A 189 4.94 -9.37 -20.31
C TYR A 189 6.06 -9.47 -21.34
N ASP A 190 6.25 -10.65 -21.94
CA ASP A 190 7.34 -10.91 -22.89
C ASP A 190 8.69 -10.43 -22.33
N ALA A 191 9.05 -10.94 -21.15
CA ALA A 191 10.24 -10.50 -20.42
C ALA A 191 10.83 -11.61 -19.55
N HIS A 192 12.17 -11.62 -19.44
CA HIS A 192 12.87 -12.39 -18.42
C HIS A 192 12.91 -11.60 -17.12
N MET A 193 12.44 -12.21 -16.04
CA MET A 193 12.33 -11.59 -14.71
C MET A 193 12.81 -12.58 -13.64
N PRO A 194 13.17 -12.11 -12.43
CA PRO A 194 13.57 -12.98 -11.32
C PRO A 194 12.59 -14.13 -11.07
N ALA A 195 13.09 -15.35 -10.91
CA ALA A 195 12.27 -16.55 -10.89
C ALA A 195 11.16 -16.52 -9.82
N LYS A 196 11.45 -16.10 -8.58
CA LYS A 196 10.43 -15.88 -7.55
C LYS A 196 9.38 -14.84 -7.94
N GLN A 197 9.78 -13.75 -8.58
CA GLN A 197 8.85 -12.73 -9.05
C GLN A 197 7.88 -13.31 -10.08
N VAL A 198 8.39 -14.05 -11.06
CA VAL A 198 7.57 -14.73 -12.08
C VAL A 198 6.59 -15.72 -11.43
N LYS A 199 7.06 -16.55 -10.50
CA LYS A 199 6.20 -17.52 -9.82
C LYS A 199 5.11 -16.86 -8.97
N LEU A 200 5.40 -15.69 -8.37
CA LEU A 200 4.38 -14.90 -7.68
C LEU A 200 3.36 -14.31 -8.66
N LEU A 201 3.80 -13.77 -9.80
CA LEU A 201 2.90 -13.25 -10.84
C LEU A 201 2.01 -14.35 -11.42
N LEU A 202 2.54 -15.55 -11.66
CA LEU A 202 1.74 -16.70 -12.09
C LEU A 202 0.69 -17.12 -11.04
N LEU A 203 0.99 -16.97 -9.75
CA LEU A 203 -0.01 -17.17 -8.69
C LEU A 203 -1.08 -16.09 -8.75
N TRP A 204 -0.70 -14.84 -9.00
CA TRP A 204 -1.65 -13.74 -9.16
C TRP A 204 -2.54 -13.93 -10.38
N ASP A 205 -1.99 -14.34 -11.52
CA ASP A 205 -2.75 -14.71 -12.73
C ASP A 205 -3.78 -15.79 -12.42
N TYR A 206 -3.36 -16.85 -11.72
CA TYR A 206 -4.24 -17.95 -11.31
C TYR A 206 -5.39 -17.49 -10.40
N LEU A 207 -5.11 -16.55 -9.49
CA LEU A 207 -6.10 -15.99 -8.56
C LEU A 207 -6.92 -14.84 -9.17
N GLY A 208 -6.62 -14.42 -10.40
CA GLY A 208 -7.25 -13.26 -11.04
C GLY A 208 -6.87 -11.92 -10.40
N ILE A 209 -5.73 -11.84 -9.70
CA ILE A 209 -5.22 -10.61 -9.09
C ILE A 209 -4.56 -9.77 -10.17
N PRO A 210 -5.10 -8.58 -10.51
CA PRO A 210 -4.58 -7.81 -11.63
C PRO A 210 -3.27 -7.10 -11.27
N HIS A 211 -2.37 -7.03 -12.23
CA HIS A 211 -1.08 -6.35 -12.14
C HIS A 211 -0.70 -5.73 -13.50
N LYS A 212 0.26 -4.79 -13.48
CA LYS A 212 0.73 -4.10 -14.69
C LYS A 212 2.24 -4.13 -14.83
N ARG A 213 2.73 -4.40 -16.04
CA ARG A 213 4.17 -4.53 -16.36
C ARG A 213 4.99 -3.37 -15.83
N ALA A 214 4.54 -2.14 -16.05
CA ALA A 214 5.26 -0.91 -15.70
C ALA A 214 5.60 -0.78 -14.20
N LYS A 215 4.95 -1.55 -13.34
CA LYS A 215 5.21 -1.54 -11.89
C LYS A 215 5.84 -2.83 -11.37
N GLN A 216 6.18 -3.77 -12.24
CA GLN A 216 6.90 -4.98 -11.85
C GLN A 216 8.38 -4.73 -12.09
N LEU A 217 9.09 -4.40 -11.03
CA LEU A 217 10.46 -3.89 -11.07
C LEU A 217 11.43 -4.93 -10.51
N HIS A 218 12.65 -4.94 -11.03
CA HIS A 218 13.76 -5.70 -10.46
C HIS A 218 15.09 -5.02 -10.79
N GLY A 219 16.10 -5.24 -9.95
CA GLY A 219 17.41 -4.63 -10.12
C GLY A 219 18.41 -5.00 -9.03
N SER A 220 19.69 -4.68 -9.26
CA SER A 220 20.75 -4.87 -8.27
C SER A 220 20.60 -3.92 -7.06
N SER A 221 19.98 -2.76 -7.27
CA SER A 221 19.49 -1.85 -6.23
C SER A 221 18.06 -1.47 -6.59
N LEU A 222 17.17 -1.39 -5.59
CA LEU A 222 15.76 -1.11 -5.84
C LEU A 222 15.10 -0.34 -4.68
N PRO A 223 14.23 0.65 -4.97
CA PRO A 223 13.44 1.31 -3.96
C PRO A 223 12.29 0.40 -3.49
N ILE A 224 12.27 0.06 -2.20
CA ILE A 224 11.23 -0.75 -1.56
C ILE A 224 10.69 0.02 -0.35
N ILE A 225 9.38 0.26 -0.33
CA ILE A 225 8.63 1.01 0.70
C ILE A 225 9.29 2.33 1.15
N GLY A 226 9.92 3.04 0.20
CA GLY A 226 10.56 4.34 0.43
C GLY A 226 12.03 4.29 0.86
N PHE A 227 12.68 3.13 0.78
CA PHE A 227 14.11 2.98 1.01
C PHE A 227 14.80 2.41 -0.24
N GLU A 228 15.95 2.97 -0.60
CA GLU A 228 16.83 2.40 -1.61
C GLU A 228 17.68 1.29 -0.98
N ILE A 229 17.63 0.10 -1.55
CA ILE A 229 18.27 -1.10 -0.98
C ILE A 229 19.18 -1.73 -2.01
N ASP A 230 20.42 -1.99 -1.61
CA ASP A 230 21.37 -2.83 -2.35
C ASP A 230 21.71 -4.06 -1.50
N PRO A 231 21.27 -5.27 -1.89
CA PRO A 231 21.51 -6.50 -1.14
C PRO A 231 22.95 -7.01 -1.29
N ASN A 232 23.71 -6.55 -2.30
CA ASN A 232 25.08 -6.97 -2.56
C ASN A 232 26.08 -6.09 -1.82
N ALA A 233 25.86 -4.78 -1.81
CA ALA A 233 26.60 -3.84 -0.96
C ALA A 233 26.13 -3.91 0.51
N MET A 234 24.98 -4.53 0.77
CA MET A 234 24.34 -4.64 2.09
C MET A 234 24.11 -3.25 2.71
N THR A 235 23.47 -2.38 1.93
CA THR A 235 23.16 -0.99 2.30
C THR A 235 21.68 -0.69 2.18
N ILE A 236 21.19 0.19 3.06
CA ILE A 236 19.86 0.80 2.99
C ILE A 236 19.99 2.32 3.16
N THR A 237 19.39 3.09 2.26
CA THR A 237 19.42 4.56 2.27
C THR A 237 18.05 5.17 1.97
N LEU A 238 17.86 6.43 2.34
CA LEU A 238 16.71 7.21 1.86
C LEU A 238 16.92 7.64 0.40
N PRO A 239 15.85 7.75 -0.41
CA PRO A 239 15.93 8.28 -1.77
C PRO A 239 16.53 9.70 -1.78
N PRO A 240 17.37 10.04 -2.79
CA PRO A 240 17.99 11.36 -2.90
C PRO A 240 16.99 12.52 -2.97
N SER A 241 15.77 12.26 -3.46
CA SER A 241 14.68 13.22 -3.61
C SER A 241 13.88 13.49 -2.31
N SER A 242 14.22 12.82 -1.21
CA SER A 242 13.51 13.02 0.05
C SER A 242 13.94 14.33 0.74
N SER A 243 12.98 15.15 1.14
CA SER A 243 13.16 16.52 1.69
C SER A 243 13.82 16.58 3.09
N ARG A 244 14.50 15.52 3.53
CA ARG A 244 15.20 15.46 4.82
C ARG A 244 16.69 15.17 4.57
N PRO A 245 17.54 16.20 4.44
CA PRO A 245 18.95 16.07 4.06
C PRO A 245 19.87 15.50 5.15
N HIS A 246 19.33 14.83 6.17
CA HIS A 246 20.11 14.29 7.28
C HIS A 246 19.71 12.85 7.56
N ILE A 247 20.69 11.95 7.38
CA ILE A 247 20.85 10.68 8.10
C ILE A 247 19.93 9.55 7.61
N LEU A 248 20.50 8.60 6.86
CA LEU A 248 20.90 7.27 7.39
C LEU A 248 21.41 6.39 6.24
N CYS A 249 22.72 6.32 6.04
CA CYS A 249 23.34 5.22 5.28
C CYS A 249 23.81 4.19 6.30
N GLN A 250 23.01 3.14 6.49
CA GLN A 250 23.41 2.02 7.34
C GLN A 250 24.01 0.93 6.47
N ARG A 251 25.33 0.73 6.59
CA ARG A 251 25.92 -0.56 6.25
C ARG A 251 25.36 -1.58 7.23
N LEU A 252 24.71 -2.61 6.72
CA LEU A 252 24.04 -3.62 7.53
C LEU A 252 25.04 -4.47 8.33
N TYR A 253 26.32 -4.45 7.95
CA TYR A 253 27.41 -5.04 8.72
C TYR A 253 27.96 -4.09 9.79
N ARG A 254 27.69 -4.38 11.07
CA ARG A 254 28.58 -3.98 12.17
C ARG A 254 29.49 -5.15 12.51
N HIS A 255 30.67 -5.23 11.88
CA HIS A 255 31.76 -6.02 12.44
C HIS A 255 32.35 -5.27 13.64
N ARG A 256 32.37 -5.92 14.81
CA ARG A 256 33.21 -5.51 15.95
C ARG A 256 34.67 -5.64 15.52
N VAL A 257 35.34 -4.51 15.30
CA VAL A 257 36.80 -4.42 15.31
C VAL A 257 37.17 -3.72 16.62
N PRO A 258 38.00 -4.31 17.50
CA PRO A 258 38.53 -3.58 18.65
C PRO A 258 39.65 -2.67 18.14
N ALA A 259 39.45 -1.35 18.19
CA ALA A 259 40.51 -0.38 17.97
C ALA A 259 40.96 0.23 19.31
N PRO A 260 42.28 0.48 19.49
CA PRO A 260 42.82 1.03 20.73
C PRO A 260 42.53 2.53 20.87
N HIS A 261 42.62 2.98 22.11
CA HIS A 261 42.15 4.24 22.70
C HIS A 261 42.17 5.53 21.84
N ALA A 262 40.98 6.14 21.69
CA ALA A 262 40.73 7.58 21.53
C ALA A 262 39.24 7.88 21.87
N PRO A 263 38.87 9.12 22.25
CA PRO A 263 37.95 9.40 23.36
C PRO A 263 36.45 9.15 23.11
N ARG A 264 35.77 8.76 24.19
CA ARG A 264 34.33 8.46 24.27
C ARG A 264 33.47 9.63 23.79
N ILE A 265 32.73 9.42 22.70
CA ILE A 265 31.41 10.03 22.50
C ILE A 265 30.40 8.89 22.58
N SER A 266 29.70 8.82 23.72
CA SER A 266 28.67 7.83 23.97
C SER A 266 27.40 8.16 23.20
N VAL A 267 27.21 7.54 22.03
CA VAL A 267 25.86 7.37 21.45
C VAL A 267 25.57 5.88 21.34
N THR A 268 25.32 5.26 22.49
CA THR A 268 24.59 3.99 22.55
C THR A 268 23.11 4.29 22.42
N ARG A 269 22.58 4.26 21.19
CA ARG A 269 21.17 3.91 20.98
C ARG A 269 21.11 2.53 20.34
N ARG A 270 20.62 1.59 21.15
CA ARG A 270 20.28 0.22 20.77
C ARG A 270 19.23 0.22 19.65
N LEU A 271 19.30 -0.78 18.77
CA LEU A 271 18.36 -0.98 17.65
C LEU A 271 16.92 -1.32 18.11
N ASP A 272 16.75 -1.58 19.41
CA ASP A 272 15.50 -1.86 20.10
C ASP A 272 14.65 -0.61 20.43
N GLN A 273 15.06 0.59 19.99
CA GLN A 273 14.33 1.86 20.23
C GLN A 273 13.90 2.62 18.96
N LEU A 274 13.80 1.95 17.81
CA LEU A 274 13.10 2.53 16.66
C LEU A 274 11.58 2.48 16.89
N VAL A 275 11.10 3.34 17.80
CA VAL A 275 9.70 3.77 17.81
C VAL A 275 9.52 4.62 16.55
N VAL A 276 9.10 3.98 15.47
CA VAL A 276 8.48 4.69 14.36
C VAL A 276 7.23 5.32 14.94
N GLN A 277 7.27 6.63 15.19
CA GLN A 277 6.08 7.38 15.55
C GLN A 277 5.03 7.11 14.48
N HIS A 278 3.93 6.45 14.88
CA HIS A 278 2.71 6.41 14.10
C HIS A 278 2.28 7.84 13.82
N VAL A 279 2.51 8.32 12.60
CA VAL A 279 1.86 9.53 12.10
C VAL A 279 0.41 9.15 11.80
N PHE A 280 -0.42 9.19 12.85
CA PHE A 280 -1.85 9.41 12.65
C PHE A 280 -1.98 10.85 12.12
N LEU A 281 -2.51 10.99 10.90
CA LEU A 281 -3.08 12.25 10.46
C LEU A 281 -4.24 12.59 11.40
N THR A 282 -3.99 13.43 12.39
CA THR A 282 -5.04 14.11 13.14
C THR A 282 -5.73 15.10 12.20
N PRO A 283 -7.07 15.13 12.15
CA PRO A 283 -7.79 16.16 11.40
C PRO A 283 -7.56 17.51 12.09
N THR A 284 -7.16 18.50 11.29
CA THR A 284 -7.05 19.90 11.65
C THR A 284 -8.38 20.34 12.29
N ARG A 285 -8.32 20.80 13.54
CA ARG A 285 -9.46 21.49 14.19
C ARG A 285 -9.77 22.74 13.37
N VAL A 286 -10.90 22.75 12.68
CA VAL A 286 -11.51 23.99 12.21
C VAL A 286 -12.11 24.67 13.44
N VAL A 287 -11.55 25.83 13.78
CA VAL A 287 -12.07 26.73 14.80
C VAL A 287 -13.47 27.18 14.36
N GLN A 288 -14.50 26.79 15.09
CA GLN A 288 -15.83 27.39 14.99
C GLN A 288 -15.75 28.78 15.63
N HIS A 289 -15.87 29.83 14.82
CA HIS A 289 -16.29 31.13 15.33
C HIS A 289 -17.80 31.11 15.49
N VAL A 290 -18.23 31.19 16.75
CA VAL A 290 -19.60 31.47 17.17
C VAL A 290 -19.93 32.92 16.77
N ARG A 291 -21.06 33.12 16.12
CA ARG A 291 -21.90 34.31 16.31
C ARG A 291 -23.08 33.88 17.16
#